data_AF-A0A6N8Z3J1-F1
#
_entry.id   AF-A0A6N8Z3J1-F1
#
_cell.length_a   1.000
_cell.length_b   1.000
_cell.length_c   1.000
_cell.angle_alpha   90.00
_cell.angle_beta   90.00
_cell.angle_gamma   90.00
#
_symmetry.space_group_name_H-M   'P 1'
#
loop_
_entity.id
_entity.type
_entity.pdbx_description
1 polymer ?
#
loop_
_entity_poly.entity_id
_entity_poly.type
_entity_poly.pdbx_seq_one_letter_code
_entity_poly.pdbx_strand_id
1 'polypeptide(L)'
;MKEYVLNYLSGLENGYGVCGIIDRRGRIYPLSSDTKVISTLFENIVRQAVVAYTATAGLVLIDADKQNYYPDFTLATGPEDARKIAVDVKTTYRQASGDAFSSTLGSYTSFLRNDRKNIMFPYSEYGEHWIVGFVYNRTAMPASAANRIYSTGDLSEIPTPFDEVEVFVQEKWRIAGDRAGSGNTTNIGSISGRLTDFQQGNGVFQSESEFLAYWRNYGRTASERERLYRNIDEFRVMYQC
;
A
#
# COMPACT_ATOMS: atom_id res chain seq x y z
N MET A 1 -7.69 7.88 -12.06
CA MET A 1 -7.27 6.60 -11.43
C MET A 1 -8.10 6.19 -10.23
N LYS A 2 -8.14 6.96 -9.12
CA LYS A 2 -8.83 6.61 -7.86
C LYS A 2 -10.21 5.97 -8.06
N GLU A 3 -11.13 6.68 -8.69
CA GLU A 3 -12.51 6.22 -8.90
C GLU A 3 -12.56 4.96 -9.77
N TYR A 4 -11.75 4.89 -10.83
CA TYR A 4 -11.70 3.72 -11.71
C TYR A 4 -11.26 2.48 -10.94
N VAL A 5 -10.17 2.56 -10.18
CA VAL A 5 -9.65 1.42 -9.42
C VAL A 5 -10.65 1.00 -8.35
N LEU A 6 -11.25 1.94 -7.62
CA LEU A 6 -12.28 1.64 -6.63
C LEU A 6 -13.51 0.96 -7.26
N ASN A 7 -14.00 1.49 -8.39
CA ASN A 7 -15.15 0.93 -9.09
C ASN A 7 -14.83 -0.48 -9.61
N TYR A 8 -13.64 -0.68 -10.21
CA TYR A 8 -13.19 -1.99 -10.67
C TYR A 8 -13.16 -3.00 -9.53
N LEU A 9 -12.54 -2.65 -8.41
CA LEU A 9 -12.43 -3.52 -7.24
C LEU A 9 -13.80 -3.80 -6.60
N SER A 10 -14.71 -2.82 -6.58
CA SER A 10 -16.08 -3.02 -6.08
C SER A 10 -16.90 -3.96 -6.97
N GLY A 11 -16.61 -3.97 -8.29
CA GLY A 11 -17.26 -4.82 -9.28
C GLY A 11 -16.78 -6.27 -9.28
N LEU A 12 -15.76 -6.64 -8.49
CA LEU A 12 -15.28 -8.02 -8.36
C LEU A 12 -16.24 -8.93 -7.55
N GLU A 13 -17.55 -8.61 -7.47
CA GLU A 13 -18.64 -9.25 -6.70
C GLU A 13 -18.19 -10.36 -5.72
N ASN A 14 -18.30 -10.07 -4.41
CA ASN A 14 -17.57 -10.72 -3.29
C ASN A 14 -16.06 -10.41 -3.29
N GLY A 15 -15.65 -9.20 -3.70
CA GLY A 15 -14.31 -8.77 -4.18
C GLY A 15 -13.02 -9.20 -3.49
N TYR A 16 -13.08 -9.96 -2.38
CA TYR A 16 -11.94 -10.60 -1.71
C TYR A 16 -12.21 -12.05 -1.27
N GLY A 17 -13.20 -12.74 -1.86
CA GLY A 17 -13.53 -14.14 -1.59
C GLY A 17 -12.46 -15.15 -2.03
N VAL A 18 -11.20 -14.70 -2.14
CA VAL A 18 -10.08 -15.56 -2.46
C VAL A 18 -9.80 -16.45 -1.25
N CYS A 19 -10.01 -17.73 -1.44
CA CYS A 19 -9.95 -18.74 -0.39
C CYS A 19 -8.70 -19.63 -0.47
N GLY A 20 -7.98 -19.61 -1.60
CA GLY A 20 -6.78 -20.42 -1.74
C GLY A 20 -6.08 -20.27 -3.09
N ILE A 21 -4.96 -20.97 -3.22
CA ILE A 21 -4.21 -21.14 -4.47
C ILE A 21 -4.64 -22.46 -5.09
N ILE A 22 -5.01 -22.45 -6.37
CA ILE A 22 -5.42 -23.66 -7.10
C ILE A 22 -4.30 -24.14 -8.04
N ASP A 23 -4.08 -25.45 -8.10
CA ASP A 23 -3.19 -26.04 -9.09
C ASP A 23 -3.92 -26.58 -10.33
N ARG A 24 -3.16 -26.99 -11.36
CA ARG A 24 -3.71 -27.53 -12.61
C ARG A 24 -4.50 -28.84 -12.45
N ARG A 25 -4.46 -29.48 -11.28
CA ARG A 25 -5.22 -30.69 -10.96
C ARG A 25 -6.49 -30.39 -10.18
N GLY A 26 -6.81 -29.12 -9.95
CA GLY A 26 -7.98 -28.70 -9.19
C GLY A 26 -7.82 -28.84 -7.68
N ARG A 27 -6.59 -28.99 -7.18
CA ARG A 27 -6.30 -29.01 -5.74
C ARG A 27 -6.17 -27.57 -5.26
N ILE A 28 -6.87 -27.24 -4.17
CA ILE A 28 -6.89 -25.92 -3.57
C ILE A 28 -6.13 -25.96 -2.25
N TYR A 29 -5.16 -25.07 -2.12
CA TYR A 29 -4.32 -24.85 -0.95
C TYR A 29 -4.84 -23.60 -0.22
N PRO A 30 -5.37 -23.71 1.01
CA PRO A 30 -5.88 -22.58 1.75
C PRO A 30 -4.83 -21.49 1.95
N LEU A 31 -5.27 -20.24 2.04
CA LEU A 31 -4.39 -19.13 2.37
C LEU A 31 -3.88 -19.25 3.81
N SER A 32 -2.65 -18.82 4.06
CA SER A 32 -2.14 -18.68 5.43
C SER A 32 -2.45 -17.28 5.98
N SER A 33 -2.42 -17.13 7.30
CA SER A 33 -2.59 -15.84 7.98
C SER A 33 -1.34 -14.95 7.94
N ASP A 34 -0.29 -15.35 7.21
CA ASP A 34 0.91 -14.55 7.05
C ASP A 34 0.58 -13.30 6.22
N THR A 35 0.89 -12.12 6.77
CA THR A 35 0.63 -10.84 6.10
C THR A 35 1.32 -10.77 4.73
N LYS A 36 2.46 -11.41 4.50
CA LYS A 36 3.09 -11.44 3.17
C LYS A 36 2.25 -12.18 2.14
N VAL A 37 1.59 -13.26 2.53
CA VAL A 37 0.69 -14.01 1.63
C VAL A 37 -0.52 -13.16 1.28
N ILE A 38 -1.12 -12.51 2.27
CA ILE A 38 -2.28 -11.64 2.08
C ILE A 38 -1.92 -10.38 1.27
N SER A 39 -0.75 -9.76 1.52
CA SER A 39 -0.26 -8.63 0.73
C SER A 39 -0.05 -9.02 -0.73
N THR A 40 0.64 -10.14 -0.99
CA THR A 40 0.88 -10.64 -2.35
C THR A 40 -0.43 -10.92 -3.08
N LEU A 41 -1.43 -11.47 -2.36
CA LEU A 41 -2.76 -11.67 -2.91
C LEU A 41 -3.39 -10.36 -3.38
N PHE A 42 -3.45 -9.34 -2.53
CA PHE A 42 -4.06 -8.07 -2.89
C PHE A 42 -3.30 -7.34 -3.98
N GLU A 43 -1.96 -7.43 -4.00
CA GLU A 43 -1.14 -6.94 -5.13
C GLU A 43 -1.58 -7.56 -6.47
N ASN A 44 -1.80 -8.88 -6.51
CA ASN A 44 -2.26 -9.56 -7.73
C ASN A 44 -3.66 -9.10 -8.16
N ILE A 45 -4.57 -8.83 -7.22
CA ILE A 45 -5.91 -8.31 -7.51
C ILE A 45 -5.80 -6.89 -8.08
N VAL A 46 -5.01 -6.01 -7.45
CA VAL A 46 -4.80 -4.63 -7.91
C VAL A 46 -4.17 -4.59 -9.30
N ARG A 47 -3.26 -5.51 -9.63
CA ARG A 47 -2.66 -5.59 -10.97
C ARG A 47 -3.73 -5.64 -12.07
N GLN A 48 -4.82 -6.39 -11.85
CA GLN A 48 -5.92 -6.48 -12.82
C GLN A 48 -6.64 -5.13 -12.99
N ALA A 49 -6.94 -4.45 -11.89
CA ALA A 49 -7.58 -3.13 -11.89
C ALA A 49 -6.70 -2.07 -12.58
N VAL A 50 -5.39 -2.11 -12.30
CA VAL A 50 -4.40 -1.18 -12.86
C VAL A 50 -4.21 -1.41 -14.36
N VAL A 51 -4.09 -2.65 -14.82
CA VAL A 51 -4.00 -2.99 -16.26
C VAL A 51 -5.26 -2.56 -17.01
N ALA A 52 -6.44 -2.76 -16.42
CA ALA A 52 -7.69 -2.28 -17.01
C ALA A 52 -7.71 -0.73 -17.11
N TYR A 53 -7.24 -0.05 -16.06
CA TYR A 53 -7.13 1.42 -16.06
C TYR A 53 -6.18 1.93 -17.16
N THR A 54 -5.02 1.30 -17.37
CA THR A 54 -4.04 1.80 -18.35
C THR A 54 -4.62 1.83 -19.76
N ALA A 55 -5.41 0.82 -20.14
CA ALA A 55 -6.09 0.78 -21.42
C ALA A 55 -7.04 1.97 -21.63
N THR A 56 -7.73 2.41 -20.57
CA THR A 56 -8.65 3.57 -20.65
C THR A 56 -7.95 4.92 -20.61
N ALA A 57 -6.76 4.98 -20.01
CA ALA A 57 -6.01 6.22 -19.79
C ALA A 57 -4.96 6.51 -20.87
N GLY A 58 -4.80 5.62 -21.86
CA GLY A 58 -3.74 5.74 -22.87
C GLY A 58 -2.34 5.53 -22.27
N LEU A 59 -2.25 4.72 -21.22
CA LEU A 59 -1.00 4.40 -20.51
C LEU A 59 -0.62 2.94 -20.75
N VAL A 60 0.59 2.58 -20.34
CA VAL A 60 1.07 1.21 -20.23
C VAL A 60 1.54 0.93 -18.80
N LEU A 61 1.42 -0.32 -18.37
CA LEU A 61 2.12 -0.83 -17.19
C LEU A 61 3.56 -1.16 -17.60
N ILE A 62 4.54 -0.53 -16.95
CA ILE A 62 5.96 -0.86 -17.15
C ILE A 62 6.33 -2.00 -16.18
N ASP A 63 6.68 -3.16 -16.72
CA ASP A 63 7.07 -4.31 -15.92
C ASP A 63 8.43 -4.10 -15.23
N ALA A 64 8.50 -4.41 -13.94
CA ALA A 64 9.72 -4.32 -13.15
C ALA A 64 10.79 -5.31 -13.65
N ASP A 65 12.00 -4.81 -13.90
CA ASP A 65 13.18 -5.64 -14.20
C ASP A 65 13.95 -6.07 -12.92
N LYS A 66 13.57 -5.51 -11.77
CA LYS A 66 14.24 -5.69 -10.47
C LYS A 66 13.23 -6.01 -9.38
N GLN A 67 13.58 -6.97 -8.53
CA GLN A 67 12.84 -7.29 -7.32
C GLN A 67 13.13 -6.27 -6.21
N ASN A 68 12.18 -6.05 -5.30
CA ASN A 68 12.30 -5.18 -4.12
C ASN A 68 12.51 -3.68 -4.41
N TYR A 69 12.01 -3.20 -5.55
CA TYR A 69 12.06 -1.79 -5.95
C TYR A 69 10.66 -1.18 -5.84
N TYR A 70 10.59 0.07 -5.39
CA TYR A 70 9.36 0.85 -5.46
C TYR A 70 9.12 1.38 -6.88
N PRO A 71 7.88 1.59 -7.32
CA PRO A 71 6.61 1.10 -6.73
C PRO A 71 6.26 -0.33 -7.19
N ASP A 72 5.15 -0.89 -6.70
CA ASP A 72 4.62 -2.18 -7.21
C ASP A 72 4.23 -2.09 -8.69
N PHE A 73 3.64 -0.95 -9.09
CA PHE A 73 3.27 -0.69 -10.48
C PHE A 73 3.69 0.72 -10.92
N THR A 74 4.36 0.80 -12.07
CA THR A 74 4.69 2.07 -12.74
C THR A 74 3.83 2.21 -13.99
N LEU A 75 3.03 3.28 -14.06
CA LEU A 75 2.20 3.60 -15.21
C LEU A 75 2.73 4.84 -15.92
N ALA A 76 2.78 4.81 -17.24
CA ALA A 76 3.30 5.92 -18.05
C ALA A 76 2.82 5.79 -19.50
N THR A 77 3.01 6.83 -20.31
CA THR A 77 2.86 6.69 -21.78
C THR A 77 4.00 5.88 -22.40
N GLY A 78 5.14 5.79 -21.71
CA GLY A 78 6.31 4.99 -22.07
C GLY A 78 7.47 5.20 -21.10
N PRO A 79 8.60 4.48 -21.24
CA PRO A 79 9.73 4.57 -20.31
C PRO A 79 10.35 5.97 -20.18
N GLU A 80 10.33 6.77 -21.25
CA GLU A 80 10.89 8.13 -21.30
C GLU A 80 9.97 9.21 -20.70
N ASP A 81 8.75 8.85 -20.30
CA ASP A 81 7.79 9.78 -19.70
C ASP A 81 8.30 10.30 -18.36
N ALA A 82 8.44 11.62 -18.19
CA ALA A 82 8.89 12.24 -16.94
C ALA A 82 7.74 12.56 -15.96
N ARG A 83 6.53 12.04 -16.23
CA ARG A 83 5.31 12.21 -15.43
C ARG A 83 4.68 10.86 -15.09
N LYS A 84 5.52 9.90 -14.71
CA LYS A 84 5.10 8.54 -14.34
C LYS A 84 4.17 8.56 -13.13
N ILE A 85 3.27 7.59 -13.07
CA ILE A 85 2.39 7.36 -11.92
C ILE A 85 2.93 6.14 -11.18
N ALA A 86 3.28 6.33 -9.92
CA ALA A 86 3.61 5.23 -9.02
C ALA A 86 2.35 4.75 -8.29
N VAL A 87 2.08 3.45 -8.34
CA VAL A 87 1.01 2.80 -7.58
C VAL A 87 1.61 1.72 -6.69
N ASP A 88 1.40 1.86 -5.39
CA ASP A 88 1.98 1.01 -4.36
C ASP A 88 0.86 0.45 -3.50
N VAL A 89 0.83 -0.86 -3.35
CA VAL A 89 -0.20 -1.59 -2.61
C VAL A 89 0.24 -1.69 -1.17
N LYS A 90 -0.70 -1.44 -0.26
CA LYS A 90 -0.46 -1.52 1.17
C LYS A 90 -1.55 -2.29 1.85
N THR A 91 -1.13 -3.19 2.73
CA THR A 91 -2.03 -4.09 3.43
C THR A 91 -1.76 -3.99 4.90
N THR A 92 -2.81 -3.78 5.68
CA THR A 92 -2.75 -3.76 7.14
C THR A 92 -3.99 -4.44 7.71
N TYR A 93 -3.99 -4.69 9.01
CA TYR A 93 -5.12 -5.29 9.70
C TYR A 93 -5.59 -4.40 10.83
N ARG A 94 -6.84 -4.61 11.26
CA ARG A 94 -7.45 -3.99 12.43
C ARG A 94 -8.03 -5.08 13.34
N GLN A 95 -8.45 -4.71 14.55
CA GLN A 95 -9.07 -5.67 15.47
C GLN A 95 -10.53 -5.93 15.10
N ALA A 96 -11.30 -4.87 14.85
CA ALA A 96 -12.67 -4.93 14.39
C ALA A 96 -12.98 -3.86 13.35
N SER A 97 -14.07 -4.05 12.61
CA SER A 97 -14.59 -3.07 11.65
C SER A 97 -14.89 -1.72 12.32
N GLY A 98 -14.37 -0.64 11.73
CA GLY A 98 -14.46 0.71 12.27
C GLY A 98 -13.32 1.13 13.22
N ASP A 99 -12.43 0.21 13.60
CA ASP A 99 -11.25 0.55 14.39
C ASP A 99 -10.24 1.39 13.60
N ALA A 100 -9.47 2.19 14.34
CA ALA A 100 -8.35 2.91 13.77
C ALA A 100 -7.21 1.95 13.40
N PHE A 101 -6.54 2.24 12.30
CA PHE A 101 -5.37 1.51 11.83
C PHE A 101 -4.29 2.47 11.34
N SER A 102 -3.10 1.92 11.12
CA SER A 102 -2.00 2.61 10.45
C SER A 102 -1.26 1.63 9.53
N SER A 103 -0.45 2.18 8.63
CA SER A 103 0.36 1.42 7.69
C SER A 103 1.73 2.08 7.51
N THR A 104 2.66 1.31 6.95
CA THR A 104 3.96 1.83 6.51
C THR A 104 3.88 2.27 5.06
N LEU A 105 4.40 3.45 4.73
CA LEU A 105 4.32 4.04 3.38
C LEU A 105 5.67 4.00 2.64
N GLY A 106 6.51 3.00 2.94
CA GLY A 106 7.85 2.86 2.38
C GLY A 106 8.91 3.75 3.07
N SER A 107 10.18 3.52 2.73
CA SER A 107 11.30 4.14 3.44
C SER A 107 11.46 5.63 3.14
N TYR A 108 11.74 6.42 4.18
CA TYR A 108 12.14 7.83 4.03
C TYR A 108 13.65 8.02 3.81
N THR A 109 14.45 6.95 3.77
CA THR A 109 15.92 7.00 3.55
C THR A 109 16.38 6.35 2.24
N SER A 110 15.44 5.93 1.40
CA SER A 110 15.68 5.42 0.04
C SER A 110 15.51 6.54 -1.00
N PHE A 111 14.57 6.40 -1.92
CA PHE A 111 14.31 7.26 -3.06
C PHE A 111 14.00 8.72 -2.69
N LEU A 112 13.44 8.96 -1.49
CA LEU A 112 13.20 10.33 -1.04
C LEU A 112 14.48 11.13 -0.82
N ARG A 113 15.60 10.47 -0.43
CA ARG A 113 16.90 11.13 -0.17
C ARG A 113 17.95 10.87 -1.25
N ASN A 114 17.74 9.86 -2.08
CA ASN A 114 18.58 9.56 -3.23
C ASN A 114 17.66 9.13 -4.36
N ASP A 115 17.57 9.97 -5.38
CA ASP A 115 16.61 9.89 -6.48
C ASP A 115 16.52 8.51 -7.16
N ARG A 116 17.58 7.68 -7.10
CA ARG A 116 17.65 6.36 -7.76
C ARG A 116 17.69 5.16 -6.81
N LYS A 117 17.66 5.38 -5.50
CA LYS A 117 17.83 4.29 -4.52
C LYS A 117 16.53 3.53 -4.28
N ASN A 118 16.53 2.23 -4.60
CA ASN A 118 15.41 1.29 -4.40
C ASN A 118 14.11 1.76 -5.07
N ILE A 119 14.22 2.37 -6.24
CA ILE A 119 13.11 2.83 -7.06
C ILE A 119 13.39 2.52 -8.53
N MET A 120 12.37 2.13 -9.28
CA MET A 120 12.49 1.64 -10.65
C MET A 120 13.03 2.71 -11.62
N PHE A 121 12.52 3.94 -11.47
CA PHE A 121 12.95 5.13 -12.21
C PHE A 121 13.33 6.22 -11.21
N PRO A 122 14.11 7.24 -11.61
CA PRO A 122 14.35 8.40 -10.75
C PRO A 122 13.06 8.93 -10.11
N TYR A 123 13.07 9.22 -8.81
CA TYR A 123 11.89 9.73 -8.10
C TYR A 123 11.36 11.01 -8.76
N SER A 124 12.26 11.86 -9.25
CA SER A 124 11.95 13.08 -10.02
C SER A 124 11.16 12.87 -11.33
N GLU A 125 11.10 11.64 -11.86
CA GLU A 125 10.31 11.29 -13.05
C GLU A 125 8.89 10.81 -12.72
N TYR A 126 8.54 10.70 -11.44
CA TYR A 126 7.17 10.41 -11.00
C TYR A 126 6.43 11.71 -10.72
N GLY A 127 5.29 11.90 -11.39
CA GLY A 127 4.40 13.03 -11.15
C GLY A 127 3.37 12.76 -10.05
N GLU A 128 3.10 11.49 -9.73
CA GLU A 128 2.07 11.09 -8.79
C GLU A 128 2.49 9.82 -8.03
N HIS A 129 2.15 9.76 -6.74
CA HIS A 129 2.41 8.61 -5.87
C HIS A 129 1.14 8.17 -5.15
N TRP A 130 0.54 7.08 -5.62
CA TRP A 130 -0.73 6.56 -5.11
C TRP A 130 -0.56 5.30 -4.28
N ILE A 131 -1.37 5.22 -3.24
CA ILE A 131 -1.52 4.05 -2.39
C ILE A 131 -2.87 3.41 -2.67
N VAL A 132 -2.86 2.11 -2.97
CA VAL A 132 -4.06 1.26 -2.90
C VAL A 132 -3.98 0.47 -1.59
N GLY A 133 -4.76 0.88 -0.61
CA GLY A 133 -4.71 0.35 0.74
C GLY A 133 -5.83 -0.66 1.02
N PHE A 134 -5.46 -1.83 1.52
CA PHE A 134 -6.38 -2.87 2.03
C PHE A 134 -6.29 -2.95 3.54
N VAL A 135 -7.46 -3.04 4.17
CA VAL A 135 -7.61 -3.18 5.63
C VAL A 135 -8.59 -4.29 5.91
N TYR A 136 -8.17 -5.29 6.69
CA TYR A 136 -8.96 -6.47 6.97
C TYR A 136 -8.98 -6.80 8.47
N ASN A 137 -9.96 -7.55 8.94
CA ASN A 137 -9.89 -8.13 10.28
C ASN A 137 -9.21 -9.50 10.21
N ARG A 138 -8.36 -9.81 11.19
CA ARG A 138 -7.71 -11.13 11.25
C ARG A 138 -8.66 -12.19 11.77
N THR A 139 -8.77 -13.28 11.04
CA THR A 139 -9.61 -14.42 11.43
C THR A 139 -8.71 -15.60 11.81
N ALA A 140 -8.99 -16.22 12.95
CA ALA A 140 -8.28 -17.42 13.36
C ALA A 140 -8.75 -18.63 12.53
N MET A 141 -7.80 -19.40 12.00
CA MET A 141 -8.11 -20.63 11.26
C MET A 141 -7.71 -21.86 12.06
N PRO A 142 -8.59 -22.88 12.17
CA PRO A 142 -8.21 -24.16 12.75
C PRO A 142 -7.07 -24.80 11.96
N ALA A 143 -6.07 -25.33 12.66
CA ALA A 143 -4.91 -25.98 12.03
C ALA A 143 -5.30 -27.16 11.14
N SER A 144 -6.38 -27.88 11.47
CA SER A 144 -6.92 -28.96 10.65
C SER A 144 -7.43 -28.47 9.29
N ALA A 145 -8.07 -27.30 9.26
CA ALA A 145 -8.61 -26.70 8.06
C ALA A 145 -7.51 -26.04 7.22
N ALA A 146 -6.56 -25.33 7.86
CA ALA A 146 -5.44 -24.69 7.16
C ALA A 146 -4.50 -25.69 6.45
N ASN A 147 -4.42 -26.94 6.93
CA ASN A 147 -3.57 -27.99 6.34
C ASN A 147 -4.33 -28.98 5.45
N ARG A 148 -5.65 -28.83 5.30
CA ARG A 148 -6.46 -29.65 4.37
C ARG A 148 -6.24 -29.15 2.94
N ILE A 149 -6.05 -30.09 2.01
CA ILE A 149 -6.15 -29.81 0.57
C ILE A 149 -7.63 -29.96 0.19
N TYR A 150 -8.18 -28.92 -0.43
CA TYR A 150 -9.58 -28.86 -0.85
C TYR A 150 -9.72 -29.12 -2.35
N SER A 151 -10.94 -29.41 -2.79
CA SER A 151 -11.33 -29.50 -4.19
C SER A 151 -12.23 -28.32 -4.57
N THR A 152 -12.48 -28.16 -5.87
CA THR A 152 -13.44 -27.16 -6.38
C THR A 152 -14.88 -27.38 -5.89
N GLY A 153 -15.21 -28.58 -5.40
CA GLY A 153 -16.51 -28.85 -4.78
C GLY A 153 -16.64 -28.29 -3.36
N ASP A 154 -15.52 -27.96 -2.70
CA ASP A 154 -15.47 -27.59 -1.30
C ASP A 154 -15.31 -26.07 -1.07
N LEU A 155 -15.50 -25.23 -2.10
CA LEU A 155 -15.13 -23.80 -2.06
C LEU A 155 -15.74 -23.04 -0.87
N SER A 156 -16.99 -23.34 -0.50
CA SER A 156 -17.66 -22.71 0.65
C SER A 156 -17.16 -23.21 2.02
N GLU A 157 -16.41 -24.31 2.07
CA GLU A 157 -15.83 -24.86 3.30
C GLU A 157 -14.41 -24.36 3.57
N ILE A 158 -13.79 -23.67 2.61
CA ILE A 158 -12.41 -23.21 2.74
C ILE A 158 -12.39 -21.98 3.65
N PRO A 159 -11.74 -22.05 4.83
CA PRO A 159 -11.65 -20.89 5.71
C PRO A 159 -10.74 -19.83 5.11
N THR A 160 -11.04 -18.56 5.37
CA THR A 160 -10.17 -17.44 5.03
C THR A 160 -9.48 -16.89 6.29
N PRO A 161 -8.20 -16.48 6.20
CA PRO A 161 -7.47 -15.88 7.32
C PRO A 161 -7.84 -14.41 7.60
N PHE A 162 -8.79 -13.89 6.82
CA PHE A 162 -9.25 -12.52 6.87
C PHE A 162 -10.73 -12.44 6.54
N ASP A 163 -11.38 -11.40 7.07
CA ASP A 163 -12.73 -10.98 6.73
C ASP A 163 -12.83 -9.45 6.66
N GLU A 164 -14.01 -8.96 6.24
CA GLU A 164 -14.36 -7.54 6.25
C GLU A 164 -13.31 -6.64 5.57
N VAL A 165 -12.84 -7.07 4.41
CA VAL A 165 -11.81 -6.34 3.67
C VAL A 165 -12.39 -5.05 3.13
N GLU A 166 -11.78 -3.93 3.52
CA GLU A 166 -12.09 -2.60 3.04
C GLU A 166 -10.91 -2.05 2.24
N VAL A 167 -11.20 -1.19 1.26
CA VAL A 167 -10.20 -0.60 0.36
C VAL A 167 -10.29 0.91 0.32
N PHE A 168 -9.13 1.56 0.20
CA PHE A 168 -9.02 2.97 -0.14
C PHE A 168 -7.98 3.18 -1.24
N VAL A 169 -8.14 4.27 -2.00
CA VAL A 169 -7.12 4.73 -2.96
C VAL A 169 -6.88 6.21 -2.70
N GLN A 170 -5.62 6.58 -2.41
CA GLN A 170 -5.28 7.95 -2.04
C GLN A 170 -3.82 8.29 -2.35
N GLU A 171 -3.52 9.56 -2.60
CA GLU A 171 -2.14 10.02 -2.72
C GLU A 171 -1.37 9.79 -1.41
N LYS A 172 -0.13 9.30 -1.53
CA LYS A 172 0.73 8.93 -0.40
C LYS A 172 0.90 10.07 0.60
N TRP A 173 1.12 11.29 0.12
CA TRP A 173 1.36 12.45 0.98
C TRP A 173 0.10 12.86 1.78
N ARG A 174 -1.10 12.65 1.22
CA ARG A 174 -2.40 12.98 1.86
C ARG A 174 -2.78 12.06 3.01
N ILE A 175 -2.12 10.92 3.16
CA ILE A 175 -2.37 9.96 4.25
C ILE A 175 -1.12 9.73 5.11
N ALA A 176 -0.02 10.40 4.80
CA ALA A 176 1.19 10.32 5.60
C ALA A 176 0.98 11.01 6.95
N GLY A 177 1.48 10.36 8.00
CA GLY A 177 1.63 10.95 9.31
C GLY A 177 3.00 11.62 9.46
N ASP A 178 3.30 12.08 10.66
CA ASP A 178 4.56 12.72 11.03
C ASP A 178 5.49 11.80 11.85
N ARG A 179 5.07 10.56 12.11
CA ARG A 179 5.84 9.57 12.87
C ARG A 179 6.32 8.42 12.00
N ALA A 180 7.48 7.88 12.33
CA ALA A 180 8.02 6.72 11.62
C ALA A 180 7.13 5.50 11.83
N GLY A 181 6.81 4.78 10.75
CA GLY A 181 6.05 3.53 10.78
C GLY A 181 6.91 2.31 11.17
N SER A 182 8.23 2.44 11.14
CA SER A 182 9.16 1.44 11.67
C SER A 182 10.51 2.06 12.07
N GLY A 183 11.13 1.52 13.12
CA GLY A 183 12.44 1.98 13.60
C GLY A 183 13.60 1.50 12.74
N ASN A 184 13.72 0.18 12.54
CA ASN A 184 14.87 -0.45 11.89
C ASN A 184 14.93 -0.21 10.37
N THR A 185 13.79 -0.21 9.69
CA THR A 185 13.69 -0.06 8.22
C THR A 185 13.37 1.37 7.79
N THR A 186 13.24 2.30 8.74
CA THR A 186 13.03 3.73 8.49
C THR A 186 11.84 4.02 7.56
N ASN A 187 10.69 3.39 7.83
CA ASN A 187 9.48 3.65 7.05
C ASN A 187 8.76 4.92 7.49
N ILE A 188 8.18 5.62 6.52
CA ILE A 188 7.14 6.63 6.73
C ILE A 188 5.93 5.91 7.37
N GLY A 189 5.39 6.47 8.45
CA GLY A 189 4.10 6.04 8.99
C GLY A 189 2.97 6.80 8.32
N SER A 190 1.84 6.14 8.06
CA SER A 190 0.60 6.84 7.76
C SER A 190 0.06 7.57 9.01
N ILE A 191 -1.02 8.32 8.83
CA ILE A 191 -1.89 8.67 9.95
C ILE A 191 -2.38 7.40 10.67
N SER A 192 -2.77 7.55 11.94
CA SER A 192 -3.54 6.55 12.67
C SER A 192 -4.99 7.02 12.67
N GLY A 193 -5.86 6.36 11.90
CA GLY A 193 -7.23 6.82 11.66
C GLY A 193 -8.16 5.71 11.21
N ARG A 194 -9.44 6.05 11.04
CA ARG A 194 -10.46 5.15 10.48
C ARG A 194 -10.39 5.18 8.96
N LEU A 195 -11.06 4.23 8.29
CA LEU A 195 -11.07 4.16 6.82
C LEU A 195 -11.45 5.49 6.16
N THR A 196 -12.44 6.19 6.73
CA THR A 196 -12.90 7.49 6.24
C THR A 196 -11.79 8.54 6.20
N ASP A 197 -10.87 8.53 7.16
CA ASP A 197 -9.75 9.48 7.21
C ASP A 197 -8.79 9.27 6.03
N PHE A 198 -8.54 8.01 5.66
CA PHE A 198 -7.73 7.65 4.49
C PHE A 198 -8.45 7.98 3.18
N GLN A 199 -9.76 7.69 3.10
CA GLN A 199 -10.57 7.99 1.92
C GLN A 199 -10.65 9.49 1.62
N GLN A 200 -10.77 10.31 2.66
CA GLN A 200 -10.83 11.77 2.58
C GLN A 200 -9.44 12.41 2.43
N GLY A 201 -8.38 11.71 2.82
CA GLY A 201 -7.01 12.24 2.78
C GLY A 201 -6.75 13.24 3.91
N ASN A 202 -7.22 12.91 5.12
CA ASN A 202 -7.10 13.74 6.33
C ASN A 202 -5.70 13.61 6.97
N GLY A 203 -4.65 13.68 6.13
CA GLY A 203 -3.26 13.67 6.54
C GLY A 203 -2.84 14.96 7.26
N VAL A 204 -1.63 14.94 7.83
CA VAL A 204 -1.11 16.09 8.59
C VAL A 204 -0.48 17.17 7.71
N PHE A 205 -0.12 16.82 6.47
CA PHE A 205 0.57 17.69 5.53
C PHE A 205 -0.40 18.52 4.69
N GLN A 206 -0.09 19.79 4.49
CA GLN A 206 -0.87 20.73 3.68
C GLN A 206 -0.55 20.63 2.18
N SER A 207 0.63 20.10 1.84
CA SER A 207 1.08 19.93 0.46
C SER A 207 2.06 18.77 0.32
N GLU A 208 2.23 18.26 -0.90
CA GLU A 208 3.27 17.28 -1.21
C GLU A 208 4.68 17.85 -0.95
N SER A 209 4.90 19.15 -1.22
CA SER A 209 6.16 19.81 -0.90
C SER A 209 6.49 19.81 0.59
N GLU A 210 5.50 20.04 1.46
CA GLU A 210 5.68 19.97 2.92
C GLU A 210 6.00 18.54 3.35
N PHE A 211 5.26 17.56 2.82
CA PHE A 211 5.52 16.13 3.03
C PHE A 211 6.96 15.74 2.65
N LEU A 212 7.43 16.17 1.48
CA LEU A 212 8.78 15.88 1.00
C LEU A 212 9.84 16.57 1.86
N ALA A 213 9.66 17.84 2.19
CA ALA A 213 10.58 18.60 3.03
C ALA A 213 10.71 17.96 4.43
N TYR A 214 9.60 17.51 5.00
CA TYR A 214 9.56 16.77 6.25
C TYR A 214 10.31 15.43 6.13
N TRP A 215 9.87 14.51 5.26
CA TRP A 215 10.45 13.16 5.28
C TRP A 215 11.90 13.08 4.79
N ARG A 216 12.34 14.03 3.94
CA ARG A 216 13.75 14.15 3.54
C ARG A 216 14.67 14.54 4.69
N ASN A 217 14.18 15.35 5.63
CA ASN A 217 14.99 15.89 6.72
C ASN A 217 14.72 15.21 8.08
N TYR A 218 13.72 14.33 8.19
CA TYR A 218 13.37 13.64 9.43
C TYR A 218 14.54 12.79 9.99
N GLY A 219 14.84 12.90 11.28
CA GLY A 219 15.93 12.14 11.91
C GLY A 219 15.67 10.62 11.93
N ARG A 220 16.69 9.82 11.60
CA ARG A 220 16.63 8.34 11.60
C ARG A 220 16.50 7.80 13.02
N THR A 221 17.26 8.37 13.95
CA THR A 221 17.27 7.98 15.37
C THR A 221 16.48 8.97 16.23
N ALA A 222 16.09 8.55 17.43
CA ALA A 222 15.46 9.45 18.39
C ALA A 222 16.36 10.65 18.73
N SER A 223 17.66 10.41 18.94
CA SER A 223 18.63 11.47 19.23
C SER A 223 18.81 12.46 18.06
N GLU A 224 18.78 11.99 16.81
CA GLU A 224 18.76 12.90 15.66
C GLU A 224 17.50 13.77 15.64
N ARG A 225 16.34 13.19 15.99
CA ARG A 225 15.06 13.91 16.02
C ARG A 225 14.96 14.92 17.14
N GLU A 226 15.60 14.67 18.28
CA GLU A 226 15.70 15.65 19.38
C GLU A 226 16.46 16.91 18.98
N ARG A 227 17.44 16.78 18.08
CA ARG A 227 18.22 17.91 17.54
C ARG A 227 17.55 18.58 16.33
N LEU A 228 16.65 17.85 15.67
CA LEU A 228 15.85 18.30 14.54
C LEU A 228 14.41 18.48 15.05
N TYR A 229 13.46 17.74 14.50
CA TYR A 229 12.05 17.70 14.91
C TYR A 229 11.58 16.26 15.08
N ARG A 230 10.52 16.11 15.89
CA ARG A 230 9.86 14.85 16.21
C ARG A 230 8.45 14.74 15.65
N ASN A 231 7.84 15.85 15.27
CA ASN A 231 6.46 15.95 14.80
C ASN A 231 6.30 17.15 13.84
N ILE A 232 5.12 17.25 13.23
CA ILE A 232 4.82 18.28 12.23
C ILE A 232 4.82 19.70 12.82
N ASP A 233 4.40 19.86 14.07
CA ASP A 233 4.35 21.18 14.72
C ASP A 233 5.75 21.73 14.97
N GLU A 234 6.67 20.90 15.48
CA GLU A 234 8.08 21.25 15.63
C GLU A 234 8.75 21.58 14.29
N PHE A 235 8.41 20.84 13.23
CA PHE A 235 8.89 21.14 11.88
C PHE A 235 8.41 22.52 11.42
N ARG A 236 7.12 22.83 11.54
CA ARG A 236 6.57 24.13 11.12
C ARG A 236 7.17 25.30 11.89
N VAL A 237 7.39 25.14 13.19
CA VAL A 237 8.05 26.16 14.03
C VAL A 237 9.47 26.44 13.55
N MET A 238 10.25 25.40 13.22
CA MET A 238 11.63 25.59 12.77
C MET A 238 11.77 26.14 11.36
N TYR A 239 10.87 25.78 10.46
CA TYR A 239 11.00 26.09 9.03
C TYR A 239 10.16 27.30 8.57
N GLN A 240 9.48 27.99 9.50
CA GLN A 240 8.68 29.21 9.24
C GLN A 240 7.89 29.11 7.92
N CYS A 241 7.02 28.11 7.83
CA CYS A 241 5.96 28.06 6.83
C CYS A 241 4.76 28.89 7.28
#